data_AF-A0AA86J521-F1
#
_entry.id   AF-A0AA86J521-F1
#
_cell.length_a   1.000
_cell.length_b   1.000
_cell.length_c   1.000
_cell.angle_alpha   90.00
_cell.angle_beta   90.00
_cell.angle_gamma   90.00
#
_symmetry.space_group_name_H-M   'P 1'
#
loop_
_entity.id
_entity.type
_entity.pdbx_description
1 polymer ?
#
loop_
_entity_poly.entity_id
_entity_poly.type
_entity_poly.pdbx_seq_one_letter_code
_entity_poly.pdbx_strand_id
1 'polypeptide(L)' 'MERFFTEKGIPYTCRDIRRDRAAFREWRERFGGEIVPMVVLDEGKKIIDGCDIPAIERALADIRSSRP' A
#
# COMPACT_ATOMS: atom_id res chain seq x y z
N MET A 1 -1.98 -4.75 -9.60
CA MET A 1 -1.22 -3.96 -8.60
C MET A 1 0.22 -4.45 -8.47
N GLU A 2 0.47 -5.71 -8.14
CA GLU A 2 1.83 -6.30 -8.04
C GLU A 2 2.73 -6.00 -9.25
N ARG A 3 2.18 -6.17 -10.47
CA ARG A 3 2.87 -5.86 -11.73
C ARG A 3 3.41 -4.43 -11.79
N PHE A 4 2.66 -3.44 -11.31
CA PHE A 4 3.09 -2.04 -11.30
C PHE A 4 4.34 -1.84 -10.43
N PHE A 5 4.34 -2.39 -9.21
CA PHE A 5 5.49 -2.29 -8.31
C PHE A 5 6.71 -3.04 -8.86
N THR A 6 6.50 -4.24 -9.42
CA THR A 6 7.57 -5.02 -10.07
C THR A 6 8.18 -4.27 -11.26
N GLU A 7 7.37 -3.75 -12.19
CA GLU A 7 7.86 -3.06 -13.40
C GLU A 7 8.60 -1.75 -13.06
N LYS A 8 8.18 -1.06 -11.99
CA LYS A 8 8.83 0.17 -11.51
C LYS A 8 10.05 -0.11 -10.62
N GLY A 9 10.37 -1.38 -10.34
CA GLY A 9 11.47 -1.78 -9.45
C GLY A 9 11.28 -1.28 -8.01
N ILE A 10 10.04 -1.12 -7.56
CA ILE A 10 9.72 -0.66 -6.20
C ILE A 10 9.60 -1.89 -5.30
N PRO A 11 10.41 -2.01 -4.23
CA PRO A 11 10.25 -3.11 -3.27
C PRO A 11 8.87 -3.06 -2.60
N TYR A 12 8.21 -4.20 -2.50
CA TYR A 12 6.91 -4.33 -1.83
C TYR A 12 6.75 -5.71 -1.19
N THR A 13 5.81 -5.80 -0.25
CA THR A 13 5.30 -7.08 0.27
C THR A 13 3.83 -7.18 -0.05
N CYS A 14 3.39 -8.29 -0.65
CA CYS A 14 1.98 -8.58 -0.86
C CYS A 14 1.46 -9.50 0.24
N ARG A 15 0.31 -9.18 0.85
CA ARG A 15 -0.33 -9.99 1.89
C ARG A 15 -1.78 -10.27 1.50
N ASP A 16 -2.14 -11.54 1.34
CA ASP A 16 -3.52 -11.96 1.06
C ASP A 16 -4.31 -12.05 2.37
N ILE A 17 -5.19 -11.07 2.61
CA ILE A 17 -6.04 -10.99 3.80
C ILE A 17 -7.01 -12.19 3.95
N ARG A 18 -7.25 -12.95 2.88
CA ARG A 18 -8.08 -14.17 2.96
C ARG A 18 -7.33 -15.36 3.56
N ARG A 19 -5.98 -15.33 3.49
CA ARG A 19 -5.10 -16.42 3.94
C ARG A 19 -4.30 -16.05 5.19
N ASP A 20 -4.08 -14.76 5.43
CA ASP A 20 -3.39 -14.21 6.60
C ASP A 20 -4.37 -13.46 7.50
N ARG A 21 -4.75 -14.10 8.62
CA ARG A 21 -5.66 -13.50 9.63
C ARG A 21 -5.06 -12.28 10.33
N ALA A 22 -3.74 -12.18 10.42
CA ALA A 22 -3.08 -11.00 11.00
C ALA A 22 -3.15 -9.83 10.01
N ALA A 23 -2.92 -10.10 8.72
CA ALA A 23 -3.10 -9.09 7.67
C ALA A 23 -4.54 -8.59 7.59
N PHE A 24 -5.53 -9.48 7.73
CA PHE A 24 -6.94 -9.08 7.75
C PHE A 24 -7.26 -8.15 8.92
N ARG A 25 -6.83 -8.51 10.14
CA ARG A 25 -7.04 -7.67 11.32
C ARG A 25 -6.37 -6.31 11.17
N GLU A 26 -5.13 -6.28 10.70
CA GLU A 26 -4.42 -5.02 10.45
C GLU A 26 -5.13 -4.18 9.38
N TRP A 27 -5.50 -4.77 8.24
CA TRP A 27 -6.25 -4.10 7.18
C TRP A 27 -7.57 -3.51 7.69
N ARG A 28 -8.36 -4.27 8.47
CA ARG A 28 -9.69 -3.85 8.93
C ARG A 28 -9.63 -2.87 10.10
N GLU A 29 -8.84 -3.18 11.12
CA GLU A 29 -8.86 -2.48 12.42
C GLU A 29 -7.88 -1.31 12.44
N ARG A 30 -6.67 -1.46 11.87
CA ARG A 30 -5.65 -0.42 11.90
C ARG A 30 -5.80 0.58 10.76
N PHE A 31 -6.13 0.09 9.57
CA PHE A 31 -6.18 0.92 8.35
C PHE A 31 -7.59 1.24 7.88
N GLY A 32 -8.63 0.74 8.56
CA GLY A 32 -10.03 1.04 8.21
C GLY A 32 -10.45 0.47 6.85
N GLY A 33 -9.82 -0.61 6.40
CA GLY A 33 -9.98 -1.12 5.05
C GLY A 33 -11.41 -1.55 4.72
N GLU A 34 -11.86 -1.09 3.55
CA GLU A 34 -13.16 -1.43 2.96
C GLU A 34 -13.02 -2.12 1.61
N ILE A 35 -11.96 -1.80 0.84
CA ILE A 35 -11.73 -2.29 -0.52
C ILE A 35 -10.30 -2.81 -0.67
N VAL A 36 -10.14 -3.82 -1.52
CA VAL A 36 -8.83 -4.33 -1.97
C VAL A 36 -8.61 -4.04 -3.46
N PRO A 37 -7.36 -3.82 -3.92
CA PRO A 37 -6.13 -3.76 -3.12
C PRO A 37 -6.06 -2.50 -2.25
N MET A 38 -5.40 -2.57 -1.10
CA MET A 38 -5.00 -1.40 -0.30
C MET A 38 -3.47 -1.33 -0.32
N VAL A 39 -2.94 -0.15 -0.58
CA VAL A 39 -1.50 0.12 -0.58
C VAL A 39 -1.16 0.95 0.65
N VAL A 40 -0.23 0.42 1.46
CA VAL A 40 0.26 1.07 2.67
C VAL A 40 1.71 1.49 2.42
N LEU A 41 1.98 2.79 2.58
CA LEU A 41 3.29 3.41 2.36
C LEU A 41 3.77 4.12 3.62
N ASP A 42 5.08 4.32 3.71
CA ASP A 42 5.77 5.01 4.83
C ASP A 42 5.29 4.53 6.21
N GLU A 43 5.37 3.21 6.44
CA GLU A 43 5.02 2.56 7.71
C GLU A 43 3.57 2.77 8.18
N GLY A 44 2.65 3.07 7.25
CA GLY A 44 1.25 3.31 7.56
C GLY A 44 0.84 4.78 7.59
N LYS A 45 1.76 5.72 7.30
CA LYS A 45 1.41 7.15 7.24
C LYS A 45 0.63 7.53 5.99
N LYS A 46 0.76 6.75 4.91
CA LYS A 46 -0.02 6.96 3.67
C LYS A 46 -0.72 5.66 3.29
N ILE A 47 -2.04 5.72 3.19
CA ILE A 47 -2.90 4.59 2.85
C ILE A 47 -3.69 4.98 1.61
N ILE A 48 -3.70 4.10 0.60
CA ILE A 48 -4.39 4.31 -0.66
C ILE A 48 -5.24 3.08 -0.93
N ASP A 49 -6.55 3.27 -0.99
CA ASP A 49 -7.49 2.22 -1.31
C ASP A 49 -7.70 2.09 -2.82
N GLY A 50 -7.88 0.85 -3.27
CA GLY A 50 -8.10 0.51 -4.66
C GLY A 50 -6.85 0.64 -5.53
N CYS A 51 -7.09 0.77 -6.85
CA CYS A 51 -6.04 0.79 -7.86
C CYS A 51 -5.72 2.20 -8.39
N ASP A 52 -5.60 3.18 -7.49
CA ASP A 52 -5.25 4.57 -7.86
C ASP A 52 -3.73 4.74 -8.06
N ILE A 53 -3.27 4.41 -9.27
CA ILE A 53 -1.85 4.55 -9.65
C ILE A 53 -1.36 6.00 -9.51
N PRO A 54 -2.08 7.04 -10.00
CA PRO A 54 -1.65 8.42 -9.80
C PRO A 54 -1.48 8.81 -8.33
N ALA A 55 -2.35 8.37 -7.42
CA ALA A 55 -2.19 8.62 -5.99
C ALA A 55 -0.95 7.91 -5.43
N ILE A 56 -0.68 6.68 -5.86
CA ILE A 56 0.52 5.93 -5.45
C ILE A 56 1.78 6.66 -5.91
N GLU A 57 1.83 7.12 -7.16
CA GLU A 57 3.00 7.84 -7.70
C GLU A 57 3.22 9.17 -6.95
N ARG A 58 2.17 9.95 -6.67
CA ARG A 58 2.26 11.16 -5.85
C ARG A 58 2.78 10.86 -4.44
N ALA A 59 2.21 9.85 -3.79
CA ALA A 59 2.62 9.47 -2.43
C ALA A 59 4.09 9.06 -2.36
N LEU A 60 4.58 8.31 -3.36
CA LEU A 60 5.97 7.89 -3.46
C LEU A 60 6.91 9.07 -3.71
N ALA A 61 6.53 10.03 -4.55
CA ALA A 61 7.31 11.24 -4.81
C ALA A 61 7.48 12.07 -3.54
N ASP A 62 6.39 12.29 -2.79
CA ASP A 62 6.43 13.02 -1.52
C ASP A 62 7.36 12.35 -0.48
N ILE A 63 7.33 11.02 -0.39
CA ILE A 63 8.19 10.25 0.54
C ILE A 63 9.66 10.43 0.18
N ARG A 64 9.99 10.41 -1.12
CA ARG A 64 11.37 10.64 -1.59
C ARG A 64 11.84 12.06 -1.27
N SER A 65 10.99 13.06 -1.43
CA SER A 65 11.31 14.46 -1.14
C SER A 65 11.40 14.77 0.36
N SER A 66 10.79 13.95 1.21
CA SER A 66 10.78 14.14 2.67
C SER A 66 11.91 13.40 3.39
N ARG A 67 12.68 12.57 2.68
CA ARG A 67 13.89 11.93 3.22
C ARG A 67 15.07 12.90 3.08
N PRO A 68 15.77 13.23 4.18
CA PRO A 68 16.97 14.07 4.14
C PRO A 68 18.13 13.40 3.40
#